data_AF-A0A520JZ17-F1
#
_entry.id   AF-A0A520JZ17-F1
#
_cell.length_a   1.000
_cell.length_b   1.000
_cell.length_c   1.000
_cell.angle_alpha   90.00
_cell.angle_beta   90.00
_cell.angle_gamma   90.00
#
_symmetry.space_group_name_H-M   'P 1'
#
loop_
_entity.id
_entity.type
_entity.pdbx_description
1 polymer ?
#
loop_
_entity_poly.entity_id
_entity_poly.type
_entity_poly.pdbx_seq_one_letter_code
_entity_poly.pdbx_strand_id
1 'polypeptide(L)'
;MHPKEAIKIYQDALELFERDGDFASAAVARAEMANVMRLAKKSISDVEEYVRETKQMLEREILPGYAATLNILGLVCYQKRFEEEWKRGYWLEIASDLCEKSMRIGEIIGDQSRIARAGNALALILDDQSKLHRDKDKNIQAIKLLESILPKREAAADLRLCFQINRNLGVRRKSYQKSILMSLVNTPWGDNTCYLFSDL
;
A
#
# COMPACT_ATOMS: atom_id res chain seq x y z
N MET A 1 -9.60 -9.08 -19.96
CA MET A 1 -8.78 -8.14 -20.73
C MET A 1 -7.32 -8.53 -20.57
N HIS A 2 -6.59 -8.72 -21.67
CA HIS A 2 -5.19 -9.11 -21.64
C HIS A 2 -4.33 -7.88 -21.27
N PRO A 3 -3.24 -8.01 -20.47
CA PRO A 3 -2.44 -6.85 -20.02
C PRO A 3 -1.93 -5.96 -21.16
N LYS A 4 -1.61 -6.55 -22.32
CA LYS A 4 -1.18 -5.81 -23.52
C LYS A 4 -2.30 -4.94 -24.10
N GLU A 5 -3.54 -5.42 -24.08
CA GLU A 5 -4.70 -4.66 -24.58
C GLU A 5 -5.02 -3.50 -23.65
N ALA A 6 -4.97 -3.74 -22.34
CA ALA A 6 -5.17 -2.71 -21.32
C ALA A 6 -4.12 -1.59 -21.42
N ILE A 7 -2.84 -1.95 -21.55
CA ILE A 7 -1.74 -0.98 -21.74
C ILE A 7 -1.97 -0.17 -23.01
N LYS A 8 -2.36 -0.81 -24.12
CA LYS A 8 -2.64 -0.11 -25.38
C LYS A 8 -3.77 0.91 -25.21
N ILE A 9 -4.89 0.53 -24.60
CA ILE A 9 -6.03 1.43 -24.38
C ILE A 9 -5.60 2.66 -23.56
N TYR A 10 -4.85 2.45 -22.48
CA TYR A 10 -4.38 3.58 -21.68
C TYR A 10 -3.31 4.42 -22.37
N GLN A 11 -2.52 3.82 -23.26
CA GLN A 11 -1.56 4.55 -24.08
C GLN A 11 -2.24 5.42 -25.13
N ASP A 12 -3.26 4.89 -25.81
CA ASP A 12 -4.09 5.65 -26.75
C ASP A 12 -4.82 6.80 -26.02
N ALA A 13 -5.34 6.55 -24.81
CA ALA A 13 -5.96 7.58 -23.98
C ALA A 13 -4.95 8.63 -23.51
N LEU A 14 -3.74 8.20 -23.14
CA LEU A 14 -2.66 9.09 -22.72
C LEU A 14 -2.30 10.09 -23.83
N GLU A 15 -2.09 9.61 -25.06
CA GLU A 15 -1.79 10.47 -26.21
C GLU A 15 -2.91 11.49 -26.48
N LEU A 16 -4.17 11.07 -26.32
CA LEU A 16 -5.32 11.97 -26.45
C LEU A 16 -5.31 13.07 -25.38
N PHE A 17 -5.13 12.69 -24.11
CA PHE A 17 -5.13 13.62 -22.99
C PHE A 17 -3.95 14.61 -23.06
N GLU A 18 -2.77 14.16 -23.47
CA GLU A 18 -1.61 15.04 -23.65
C GLU A 18 -1.80 16.01 -24.80
N ARG A 19 -2.36 15.56 -25.93
CA ARG A 19 -2.68 16.44 -27.06
C ARG A 19 -3.69 17.52 -26.67
N ASP A 20 -4.68 17.15 -25.86
CA ASP A 20 -5.76 18.05 -25.45
C ASP A 20 -5.38 18.92 -24.23
N GLY A 21 -4.17 18.73 -23.66
CA GLY A 21 -3.68 19.46 -22.49
C GLY A 21 -4.32 19.03 -21.17
N ASP A 22 -5.06 17.91 -21.14
CA ASP A 22 -5.66 17.33 -19.94
C ASP A 22 -4.63 16.50 -19.17
N PHE A 23 -3.72 17.20 -18.48
CA PHE A 23 -2.65 16.58 -17.72
C PHE A 23 -3.12 15.74 -16.53
N ALA A 24 -4.32 16.01 -16.00
CA ALA A 24 -4.90 15.24 -14.90
C ALA A 24 -5.32 13.84 -15.38
N SER A 25 -6.05 13.76 -16.50
CA SER A 25 -6.46 12.48 -17.08
C SER A 25 -5.27 11.71 -17.65
N ALA A 26 -4.27 12.40 -18.22
CA ALA A 26 -3.01 11.80 -18.66
C ALA A 26 -2.28 11.09 -17.50
N ALA A 27 -2.20 11.75 -16.33
CA ALA A 27 -1.56 11.18 -15.15
C ALA A 27 -2.33 9.98 -14.56
N VAL A 28 -3.66 9.97 -14.65
CA VAL A 28 -4.48 8.80 -14.26
C VAL A 28 -4.29 7.64 -15.23
N ALA A 29 -4.32 7.89 -16.54
CA ALA A 29 -4.08 6.88 -17.58
C ALA A 29 -2.70 6.23 -17.38
N ARG A 30 -1.68 7.05 -17.12
CA ARG A 30 -0.37 6.60 -16.67
C ARG A 30 -0.49 5.69 -15.45
N ALA A 31 -0.99 6.19 -14.33
CA ALA A 31 -1.09 5.39 -13.10
C ALA A 31 -1.71 4.00 -13.35
N GLU A 32 -2.81 3.93 -14.10
CA GLU A 32 -3.45 2.65 -14.41
C GLU A 32 -2.60 1.73 -15.31
N MET A 33 -1.83 2.27 -16.28
CA MET A 33 -0.84 1.47 -17.01
C MET A 33 0.17 0.84 -16.05
N ALA A 34 0.71 1.61 -15.12
CA ALA A 34 1.67 1.11 -14.14
C ALA A 34 1.03 0.05 -13.23
N ASN A 35 -0.23 0.24 -12.83
CA ASN A 35 -0.98 -0.75 -12.07
C ASN A 35 -1.16 -2.06 -12.85
N VAL A 36 -1.48 -1.99 -14.15
CA VAL A 36 -1.60 -3.16 -15.03
C VAL A 36 -0.26 -3.87 -15.19
N MET A 37 0.84 -3.14 -15.42
CA MET A 37 2.18 -3.71 -15.55
C MET A 37 2.61 -4.40 -14.25
N ARG A 38 2.37 -3.74 -13.11
CA ARG A 38 2.58 -4.27 -11.75
C ARG A 38 1.81 -5.58 -11.54
N LEU A 39 0.51 -5.59 -11.82
CA LEU A 39 -0.34 -6.79 -11.70
C LEU A 39 0.06 -7.91 -12.66
N ALA A 40 0.57 -7.55 -13.84
CA ALA A 40 1.11 -8.50 -14.82
C ALA A 40 2.52 -9.01 -14.46
N LYS A 41 3.10 -8.59 -13.33
CA LYS A 41 4.47 -8.91 -12.90
C LYS A 41 5.54 -8.61 -13.95
N LYS A 42 5.29 -7.64 -14.82
CA LYS A 42 6.32 -7.15 -15.75
C LYS A 42 7.18 -6.10 -15.04
N SER A 43 8.50 -6.19 -15.21
CA SER A 43 9.42 -5.17 -14.75
C SER A 43 9.04 -3.83 -15.38
N ILE A 44 8.84 -2.82 -14.53
CA ILE A 44 8.68 -1.44 -14.96
C ILE A 44 10.09 -0.85 -14.89
N SER A 45 10.77 -0.66 -16.03
CA SER A 45 12.18 -0.21 -16.04
C SER A 45 12.37 1.14 -15.36
N ASP A 46 11.42 2.07 -15.54
CA ASP A 46 11.62 3.49 -15.20
C ASP A 46 10.58 4.03 -14.21
N VAL A 47 10.33 3.29 -13.11
CA VAL A 47 9.38 3.72 -12.05
C VAL A 47 9.77 5.08 -11.46
N GLU A 48 11.06 5.41 -11.34
CA GLU A 48 11.53 6.64 -10.70
C GLU A 48 11.24 7.90 -11.53
N GLU A 49 11.48 7.83 -12.85
CA GLU A 49 11.11 8.91 -13.78
C GLU A 49 9.60 9.05 -13.84
N TYR A 50 8.90 7.91 -13.89
CA TYR A 50 7.46 7.87 -13.91
C TYR A 50 6.78 8.48 -12.70
N VAL A 51 7.23 8.11 -11.49
CA VAL A 51 6.75 8.68 -10.22
C VAL A 51 7.02 10.18 -10.19
N ARG A 52 8.18 10.63 -10.69
CA ARG A 52 8.60 12.03 -10.69
C ARG A 52 7.73 12.87 -11.62
N GLU A 53 7.55 12.45 -12.86
CA GLU A 53 6.73 13.14 -13.86
C GLU A 53 5.26 13.19 -13.42
N THR A 54 4.73 12.04 -13.01
CA THR A 54 3.35 11.92 -12.54
C THR A 54 3.10 12.81 -11.31
N LYS A 55 4.08 12.93 -10.41
CA LYS A 55 4.01 13.83 -9.26
C LYS A 55 3.99 15.30 -9.67
N GLN A 56 4.84 15.70 -10.62
CA GLN A 56 4.90 17.09 -11.11
C GLN A 56 3.62 17.51 -11.83
N MET A 57 2.98 16.59 -12.57
CA MET A 57 1.74 16.87 -13.31
C MET A 57 0.52 17.02 -12.39
N LEU A 58 0.49 16.31 -11.26
CA LEU A 58 -0.69 16.22 -10.39
C LEU A 58 -0.74 17.24 -9.25
N GLU A 59 0.35 17.97 -8.97
CA GLU A 59 0.40 18.97 -7.89
C GLU A 59 -0.55 20.18 -8.12
N ARG A 60 -1.28 20.24 -9.25
CA ARG A 60 -2.15 21.38 -9.58
C ARG A 60 -3.64 21.10 -9.70
N GLU A 61 -4.14 19.95 -10.17
CA GLU A 61 -5.58 19.82 -10.47
C GLU A 61 -6.14 18.39 -10.23
N ILE A 62 -7.26 18.33 -9.50
CA ILE A 62 -8.14 17.16 -9.15
C ILE A 62 -7.61 16.21 -8.05
N LEU A 63 -7.94 16.53 -6.79
CA LEU A 63 -7.61 15.76 -5.58
C LEU A 63 -7.95 14.24 -5.65
N PRO A 64 -9.13 13.80 -6.13
CA PRO A 64 -9.43 12.36 -6.21
C PRO A 64 -8.54 11.59 -7.20
N GLY A 65 -8.23 12.17 -8.36
CA GLY A 65 -7.33 11.56 -9.35
C GLY A 65 -5.92 11.46 -8.81
N TYR A 66 -5.43 12.55 -8.22
CA TYR A 66 -4.12 12.61 -7.57
C TYR A 66 -3.93 11.52 -6.52
N ALA A 67 -4.91 11.36 -5.62
CA ALA A 67 -4.84 10.36 -4.57
C ALA A 67 -4.87 8.92 -5.11
N ALA A 68 -5.53 8.65 -6.25
CA ALA A 68 -5.57 7.31 -6.84
C ALA A 68 -4.17 6.94 -7.33
N THR A 69 -3.59 7.88 -8.07
CA THR A 69 -2.26 7.76 -8.63
C THR A 69 -1.21 7.56 -7.56
N LEU A 70 -1.23 8.36 -6.48
CA LEU A 70 -0.32 8.18 -5.35
C LEU A 70 -0.37 6.76 -4.75
N ASN A 71 -1.57 6.20 -4.55
CA ASN A 71 -1.69 4.84 -4.03
C ASN A 71 -1.12 3.79 -4.99
N ILE A 72 -1.35 3.96 -6.29
CA ILE A 72 -0.81 3.05 -7.31
C ILE A 72 0.72 3.13 -7.35
N LEU A 73 1.28 4.34 -7.38
CA LEU A 73 2.73 4.55 -7.36
C LEU A 73 3.35 3.93 -6.10
N GLY A 74 2.71 4.08 -4.93
CA GLY A 74 3.12 3.41 -3.70
C GLY A 74 3.18 1.88 -3.84
N LEU A 75 2.18 1.27 -4.48
CA LEU A 75 2.17 -0.18 -4.75
C LEU A 75 3.24 -0.61 -5.76
N VAL A 76 3.57 0.25 -6.74
CA VAL A 76 4.65 -0.01 -7.71
C VAL A 76 6.00 0.02 -7.01
N CYS A 77 6.28 1.06 -6.21
CA CYS A 77 7.49 1.13 -5.37
C CYS A 77 7.57 -0.06 -4.41
N TYR A 78 6.43 -0.46 -3.82
CA TYR A 78 6.38 -1.65 -2.98
C TYR A 78 6.79 -2.91 -3.75
N GLN A 79 6.38 -3.09 -5.02
CA GLN A 79 6.81 -4.23 -5.83
C GLN A 79 8.32 -4.20 -6.14
N LYS A 80 8.87 -3.02 -6.44
CA LYS A 80 10.30 -2.84 -6.74
C LYS A 80 11.24 -3.30 -5.64
N ARG A 81 10.78 -3.32 -4.38
CA ARG A 81 11.54 -3.83 -3.23
C ARG A 81 12.06 -5.27 -3.40
N PHE A 82 11.42 -6.07 -4.26
CA PHE A 82 11.86 -7.44 -4.57
C PHE A 82 12.84 -7.50 -5.75
N GLU A 83 12.81 -6.51 -6.64
CA GLU A 83 13.70 -6.44 -7.82
C GLU A 83 15.07 -5.86 -7.43
N GLU A 84 15.07 -4.89 -6.51
CA GLU A 84 16.29 -4.21 -6.05
C GLU A 84 16.45 -4.37 -4.53
N GLU A 85 16.84 -5.56 -4.09
CA GLU A 85 16.94 -5.89 -2.66
C GLU A 85 17.86 -4.93 -1.88
N TRP A 86 18.95 -4.48 -2.50
CA TRP A 86 19.88 -3.51 -1.90
C TRP A 86 19.26 -2.12 -1.67
N LYS A 87 18.19 -1.76 -2.40
CA LYS A 87 17.39 -0.54 -2.18
C LYS A 87 16.08 -0.82 -1.44
N ARG A 88 15.87 -2.02 -0.89
CA ARG A 88 14.58 -2.41 -0.29
C ARG A 88 14.06 -1.40 0.74
N GLY A 89 14.93 -0.89 1.61
CA GLY A 89 14.55 0.13 2.60
C GLY A 89 14.06 1.43 1.95
N TYR A 90 14.82 1.95 1.00
CA TYR A 90 14.48 3.15 0.21
C TYR A 90 13.11 3.01 -0.48
N TRP A 91 12.87 1.88 -1.14
CA TRP A 91 11.59 1.61 -1.81
C TRP A 91 10.41 1.53 -0.85
N LEU A 92 10.63 0.94 0.33
CA LEU A 92 9.61 0.86 1.37
C LEU A 92 9.27 2.24 1.94
N GLU A 93 10.25 3.13 2.11
CA GLU A 93 10.02 4.50 2.59
C GLU A 93 9.20 5.32 1.59
N ILE A 94 9.57 5.30 0.31
CA ILE A 94 8.82 5.97 -0.75
C ILE A 94 7.40 5.42 -0.84
N ALA A 95 7.25 4.09 -0.78
CA ALA A 95 5.93 3.46 -0.84
C ALA A 95 5.03 3.92 0.33
N SER A 96 5.57 3.99 1.56
CA SER A 96 4.79 4.48 2.70
C SER A 96 4.37 5.94 2.55
N ASP A 97 5.28 6.83 2.14
CA ASP A 97 5.00 8.26 1.96
C ASP A 97 3.89 8.49 0.91
N LEU A 98 3.95 7.77 -0.22
CA LEU A 98 2.93 7.85 -1.27
C LEU A 98 1.56 7.34 -0.79
N CYS A 99 1.52 6.20 -0.10
CA CYS A 99 0.27 5.67 0.45
C CYS A 99 -0.32 6.58 1.55
N GLU A 100 0.52 7.15 2.42
CA GLU A 100 0.07 8.12 3.43
C GLU A 100 -0.54 9.37 2.81
N LYS A 101 0.11 9.95 1.80
CA LYS A 101 -0.43 11.13 1.09
C LYS A 101 -1.77 10.81 0.44
N SER A 102 -1.87 9.65 -0.20
CA SER A 102 -3.14 9.18 -0.77
C SER A 102 -4.24 9.07 0.28
N MET A 103 -3.93 8.51 1.45
CA MET A 103 -4.88 8.42 2.57
C MET A 103 -5.32 9.80 3.06
N ARG A 104 -4.39 10.73 3.29
CA ARG A 104 -4.68 12.10 3.77
C ARG A 104 -5.61 12.83 2.80
N ILE A 105 -5.37 12.71 1.49
CA ILE A 105 -6.27 13.30 0.50
C ILE A 105 -7.64 12.63 0.54
N GLY A 106 -7.69 11.29 0.69
CA GLY A 106 -8.93 10.55 0.90
C GLY A 106 -9.74 11.05 2.10
N GLU A 107 -9.07 11.41 3.19
CA GLU A 107 -9.69 12.02 4.38
C GLU A 107 -10.26 13.40 4.07
N ILE A 108 -9.50 14.26 3.37
CA ILE A 108 -9.94 15.60 2.96
C ILE A 108 -11.21 15.54 2.10
N ILE A 109 -11.26 14.63 1.13
CA ILE A 109 -12.39 14.51 0.18
C ILE A 109 -13.52 13.59 0.70
N GLY A 110 -13.36 12.97 1.87
CA GLY A 110 -14.35 12.04 2.44
C GLY A 110 -14.46 10.67 1.73
N ASP A 111 -13.49 10.27 0.92
CA ASP A 111 -13.50 9.02 0.15
C ASP A 111 -13.05 7.83 1.02
N GLN A 112 -14.00 7.23 1.76
CA GLN A 112 -13.77 6.09 2.64
C GLN A 112 -13.18 4.88 1.91
N SER A 113 -13.57 4.67 0.65
CA SER A 113 -13.09 3.59 -0.19
C SER A 113 -11.60 3.70 -0.46
N ARG A 114 -11.12 4.91 -0.69
CA ARG A 114 -9.71 5.22 -0.93
C ARG A 114 -8.88 5.16 0.34
N ILE A 115 -9.39 5.72 1.44
CA ILE A 115 -8.74 5.62 2.75
C ILE A 115 -8.44 4.16 3.08
N ALA A 116 -9.43 3.28 2.88
CA ALA A 116 -9.26 1.84 3.13
C ALA A 116 -8.24 1.17 2.20
N ARG A 117 -8.24 1.50 0.91
CA ARG A 117 -7.29 0.94 -0.06
C ARG A 117 -5.85 1.35 0.26
N ALA A 118 -5.62 2.65 0.45
CA ALA A 118 -4.30 3.18 0.76
C ALA A 118 -3.83 2.76 2.16
N GLY A 119 -4.73 2.70 3.15
CA GLY A 119 -4.42 2.19 4.48
C GLY A 119 -4.06 0.70 4.52
N ASN A 120 -4.76 -0.12 3.74
CA ASN A 120 -4.38 -1.54 3.63
C ASN A 120 -3.02 -1.71 2.96
N ALA A 121 -2.70 -0.92 1.92
CA ALA A 121 -1.37 -0.92 1.31
C ALA A 121 -0.28 -0.48 2.30
N LEU A 122 -0.52 0.63 3.02
CA LEU A 122 0.39 1.15 4.04
C LEU A 122 0.64 0.13 5.16
N ALA A 123 -0.38 -0.59 5.61
CA ALA A 123 -0.22 -1.65 6.61
C ALA A 123 0.61 -2.86 6.13
N LEU A 124 0.61 -3.16 4.83
CA LEU A 124 1.52 -4.15 4.24
C LEU A 124 2.97 -3.64 4.22
N ILE A 125 3.15 -2.36 3.91
CA ILE A 125 4.46 -1.70 3.85
C ILE A 125 5.08 -1.60 5.25
N LEU A 126 4.32 -1.14 6.25
CA LEU A 126 4.76 -1.03 7.65
C LEU A 126 5.17 -2.39 8.24
N ASP A 127 4.44 -3.45 7.92
CA ASP A 127 4.80 -4.82 8.33
C ASP A 127 6.13 -5.28 7.69
N ASP A 128 6.36 -4.96 6.42
CA ASP A 128 7.64 -5.27 5.77
C ASP A 128 8.80 -4.42 6.30
N GLN A 129 8.55 -3.15 6.63
CA GLN A 129 9.52 -2.31 7.32
C GLN A 129 9.83 -2.83 8.73
N SER A 130 8.81 -3.28 9.47
CA SER A 130 8.96 -3.92 10.78
C SER A 130 9.90 -5.12 10.69
N LYS A 131 9.70 -6.00 9.70
CA LYS A 131 10.55 -7.17 9.47
C LYS A 131 11.97 -6.78 9.06
N LEU A 132 12.12 -5.77 8.20
CA LEU A 132 13.42 -5.30 7.72
C LEU A 132 14.27 -4.74 8.86
N HIS A 133 13.69 -3.88 9.70
CA HIS A 133 14.41 -3.19 10.78
C HIS A 133 14.31 -3.90 12.13
N ARG A 134 13.58 -5.03 12.21
CA ARG A 134 13.19 -5.69 13.47
C ARG A 134 12.49 -4.75 14.46
N ASP A 135 11.73 -3.81 13.91
CA ASP A 135 11.04 -2.75 14.62
C ASP A 135 9.59 -3.19 14.92
N LYS A 136 9.30 -3.55 16.16
CA LYS A 136 7.98 -4.03 16.58
C LYS A 136 6.92 -2.93 16.54
N ASP A 137 7.30 -1.67 16.68
CA ASP A 137 6.37 -0.55 16.74
C ASP A 137 5.67 -0.34 15.40
N LYS A 138 6.39 -0.55 14.29
CA LYS A 138 5.80 -0.50 12.94
C LYS A 138 4.73 -1.58 12.72
N ASN A 139 4.90 -2.78 13.28
CA ASN A 139 3.86 -3.81 13.19
C ASN A 139 2.63 -3.44 14.03
N ILE A 140 2.83 -2.84 15.21
CA ILE A 140 1.72 -2.31 16.03
C ILE A 140 0.98 -1.19 15.29
N GLN A 141 1.71 -0.28 14.63
CA GLN A 141 1.12 0.77 13.80
C GLN A 141 0.30 0.17 12.65
N ALA A 142 0.82 -0.86 11.97
CA ALA A 142 0.08 -1.56 10.91
C ALA A 142 -1.23 -2.19 11.41
N ILE A 143 -1.23 -2.81 12.61
CA ILE A 143 -2.42 -3.39 13.22
C ILE A 143 -3.45 -2.30 13.52
N LYS A 144 -3.05 -1.23 14.23
CA LYS A 144 -3.93 -0.10 14.57
C LYS A 144 -4.53 0.55 13.32
N LEU A 145 -3.72 0.68 12.26
CA LEU A 145 -4.17 1.20 10.99
C LEU A 145 -5.26 0.30 10.38
N LEU A 146 -5.02 -1.01 10.27
CA LEU A 146 -6.01 -1.96 9.75
C LEU A 146 -7.32 -1.96 10.56
N GLU A 147 -7.24 -1.84 11.88
CA GLU A 147 -8.42 -1.71 12.76
C GLU A 147 -9.21 -0.43 12.47
N SER A 148 -8.53 0.70 12.27
CA SER A 148 -9.18 1.98 12.01
C SER A 148 -9.84 2.09 10.63
N ILE A 149 -9.33 1.35 9.62
CA ILE A 149 -9.87 1.39 8.26
C ILE A 149 -10.95 0.35 7.98
N LEU A 150 -11.03 -0.71 8.80
CA LEU A 150 -12.01 -1.79 8.59
C LEU A 150 -13.47 -1.27 8.60
N PRO A 151 -13.90 -0.45 9.59
CA PRO A 151 -15.26 0.10 9.59
C PRO A 151 -15.53 1.03 8.40
N LYS A 152 -14.51 1.80 7.98
CA LYS A 152 -14.58 2.69 6.82
C LYS A 152 -14.83 1.91 5.52
N ARG A 153 -14.31 0.68 5.43
CA ARG A 153 -14.50 -0.18 4.26
C ARG A 153 -15.82 -0.94 4.27
N GLU A 154 -16.27 -1.39 5.45
CA GLU A 154 -17.58 -1.99 5.64
C GLU A 154 -18.70 -1.04 5.19
N ALA A 155 -18.56 0.25 5.51
CA ALA A 155 -19.46 1.31 5.03
C ALA A 155 -19.50 1.45 3.49
N ALA A 156 -18.45 1.01 2.77
CA ALA A 156 -18.36 1.06 1.31
C ALA A 156 -18.77 -0.24 0.61
N ALA A 157 -19.27 -1.25 1.35
CA ALA A 157 -19.79 -2.53 0.85
C ALA A 157 -18.84 -3.37 -0.06
N ASP A 158 -17.52 -3.17 0.01
CA ASP A 158 -16.55 -4.01 -0.71
C ASP A 158 -16.02 -5.15 0.17
N LEU A 159 -16.74 -6.26 0.12
CA LEU A 159 -16.47 -7.49 0.87
C LEU A 159 -15.09 -8.10 0.55
N ARG A 160 -14.55 -7.90 -0.66
CA ARG A 160 -13.26 -8.47 -1.05
C ARG A 160 -12.12 -7.81 -0.27
N LEU A 161 -12.15 -6.48 -0.16
CA LEU A 161 -11.12 -5.77 0.61
C LEU A 161 -11.31 -5.99 2.11
N CYS A 162 -12.55 -6.07 2.62
CA CYS A 162 -12.80 -6.44 4.02
C CYS A 162 -12.20 -7.80 4.37
N PHE A 163 -12.39 -8.81 3.51
CA PHE A 163 -11.77 -10.12 3.69
C PHE A 163 -10.24 -10.02 3.72
N GLN A 164 -9.64 -9.23 2.83
CA GLN A 164 -8.20 -9.04 2.79
C GLN A 164 -7.66 -8.34 4.04
N ILE A 165 -8.34 -7.29 4.53
CA ILE A 165 -8.00 -6.58 5.77
C ILE A 165 -8.11 -7.53 6.97
N ASN A 166 -9.20 -8.28 7.09
CA ASN A 166 -9.39 -9.24 8.17
C ASN A 166 -8.34 -10.37 8.16
N ARG A 167 -8.01 -10.90 6.98
CA ARG A 167 -6.89 -11.84 6.83
C ARG A 167 -5.57 -11.21 7.29
N ASN A 168 -5.30 -9.98 6.88
CA ASN A 168 -4.10 -9.24 7.23
C ASN A 168 -4.00 -8.99 8.74
N LEU A 169 -5.10 -8.64 9.40
CA LEU A 169 -5.21 -8.51 10.85
C LEU A 169 -4.91 -9.83 11.57
N GLY A 170 -5.55 -10.91 11.15
CA GLY A 170 -5.37 -12.24 11.76
C GLY A 170 -3.92 -12.73 11.70
N VAL A 171 -3.26 -12.57 10.55
CA VAL A 171 -1.84 -12.94 10.38
C VAL A 171 -0.94 -12.10 11.31
N ARG A 172 -1.17 -10.79 11.39
CA ARG A 172 -0.33 -9.88 12.18
C ARG A 172 -0.50 -10.07 13.68
N ARG A 173 -1.74 -10.24 14.16
CA ARG A 173 -2.02 -10.53 15.58
C ARG A 173 -1.34 -11.81 16.03
N LYS A 174 -1.42 -12.89 15.23
CA LYS A 174 -0.71 -14.14 15.52
C LYS A 174 0.81 -13.96 15.54
N SER A 175 1.35 -13.22 14.57
CA SER A 175 2.80 -12.96 14.52
C SER A 175 3.28 -12.13 15.71
N TYR A 176 2.49 -11.15 16.15
CA TYR A 176 2.79 -10.33 17.31
C TYR A 176 2.74 -11.14 18.61
N GLN A 177 1.69 -11.94 18.82
CA GLN A 177 1.57 -12.85 19.98
C GLN A 177 2.76 -13.82 20.05
N LYS A 178 3.14 -14.43 18.92
CA LYS A 178 4.33 -15.30 18.86
C LYS A 178 5.61 -14.54 19.21
N SER A 179 5.75 -13.29 18.76
CA SER A 179 6.92 -12.46 19.07
C SER A 179 7.02 -12.13 20.56
N ILE A 180 5.91 -11.84 21.23
CA ILE A 180 5.85 -11.64 22.69
C ILE A 180 6.24 -12.92 23.42
N LEU A 181 5.62 -14.05 23.05
CA LEU A 181 5.89 -15.35 23.66
C LEU A 181 7.38 -15.71 23.57
N MET A 182 7.99 -15.54 22.39
CA MET A 182 9.41 -15.81 22.19
C MET A 182 10.32 -14.85 22.99
N SER A 183 9.93 -13.59 23.21
CA SER A 183 10.70 -12.69 24.07
C SER A 183 10.60 -13.03 25.56
N LEU A 184 9.46 -13.57 26.00
CA LEU A 184 9.27 -14.05 27.38
C LEU A 184 10.00 -15.38 27.64
N VAL A 185 10.13 -16.23 26.63
CA VAL A 185 10.86 -17.51 26.74
C VAL A 185 12.38 -17.33 26.66
N ASN A 186 12.86 -16.26 26.01
CA ASN A 186 14.30 -15.96 25.86
C ASN A 186 14.84 -14.97 26.92
N THR A 187 14.04 -14.56 27.91
CA THR A 187 14.56 -13.80 29.06
C THR A 187 15.36 -14.73 30.00
N PRO A 188 16.45 -14.28 30.64
CA PRO A 188 17.37 -15.15 31.41
C PRO A 188 16.77 -15.78 32.67
N TRP A 189 15.53 -15.43 33.00
CA TRP A 189 14.79 -16.00 34.11
C TRP A 189 13.88 -17.09 33.55
N GLY A 190 14.50 -18.25 33.29
CA GLY A 190 13.75 -19.47 33.11
C GLY A 190 13.11 -19.86 34.43
N ASP A 191 11.92 -19.32 34.71
CA ASP A 191 11.03 -19.90 35.71
C ASP A 191 9.66 -20.16 35.09
N ASN A 192 9.27 -21.43 35.23
CA ASN A 192 8.08 -22.07 34.71
C ASN A 192 6.79 -21.39 35.17
N THR A 193 6.22 -20.49 34.36
CA THR A 193 4.77 -20.22 34.42
C THR A 193 4.16 -20.20 33.02
N CYS A 194 4.17 -21.35 32.36
CA CYS A 194 3.21 -21.68 31.31
C CYS A 194 1.85 -21.97 31.94
N TYR A 195 1.11 -20.94 32.37
CA TYR A 195 -0.33 -21.04 32.60
C TYR A 195 -1.00 -19.73 32.18
N LEU A 196 -2.13 -19.85 31.47
CA LEU A 196 -2.95 -18.81 30.85
C LEU A 196 -2.31 -18.34 29.52
N PHE A 197 -2.77 -18.76 28.34
CA PHE A 197 -4.13 -18.60 27.83
C PHE A 197 -4.57 -19.80 26.99
N SER A 198 -5.35 -20.69 27.60
CA SER A 198 -6.44 -21.38 26.91
C SER A 198 -7.72 -20.66 27.34
N ASP A 199 -8.53 -20.28 26.36
CA ASP A 199 -9.91 -19.77 26.49
C ASP A 199 -10.09 -18.26 26.72
N LEU A 200 -10.21 -17.51 25.61
CA LEU A 200 -11.34 -16.62 25.24
C LEU A 200 -11.05 -15.83 23.94
#